data_AF-A0A1X1YAN6-F1
#
_entry.id   AF-A0A1X1YAN6-F1
#
_cell.length_a   1.000
_cell.length_b   1.000
_cell.length_c   1.000
_cell.angle_alpha   90.00
_cell.angle_beta   90.00
_cell.angle_gamma   90.00
#
_symmetry.space_group_name_H-M   'P 1'
#
loop_
_entity.id
_entity.type
_entity.pdbx_description
1 polymer ?
#
loop_
_entity_poly.entity_id
_entity_poly.type
_entity_poly.pdbx_seq_one_letter_code
_entity_poly.pdbx_strand_id
1 'polypeptide(L)' 'MGTRSAAVTTAGVSTRETFCRQFEDMNTQIRDKGALRIDVDSAGEEFAWVDADVMGPEFMGIYERMAQTGYAHGWL' A
#
# COMPACT_ATOMS: atom_id res chain seq x y z
N MET A 1 4.99 48.78 7.33
CA MET A 1 6.17 48.06 6.79
C MET A 1 6.50 46.96 7.79
N GLY A 2 6.51 45.69 7.39
CA GLY A 2 6.78 44.55 8.28
C GLY A 2 5.74 43.45 8.12
N THR A 3 6.13 42.41 7.40
CA THR A 3 5.34 41.34 6.78
C THR A 3 4.70 40.36 7.77
N ARG A 4 3.49 39.89 7.41
CA ARG A 4 2.79 38.78 8.06
C ARG A 4 3.70 37.55 8.11
N SER A 5 4.08 37.11 9.31
CA SER A 5 4.63 35.77 9.51
C SER A 5 3.56 34.77 9.10
N ALA A 6 3.73 34.14 7.95
CA ALA A 6 2.97 32.96 7.57
C ALA A 6 3.29 31.88 8.60
N ALA A 7 2.33 31.59 9.48
CA ALA A 7 2.35 30.35 10.22
C ALA A 7 2.33 29.24 9.16
N VAL A 8 3.48 28.57 8.98
CA VAL A 8 3.51 27.27 8.33
C VAL A 8 2.72 26.36 9.26
N THR A 9 1.42 26.25 9.00
CA THR A 9 0.62 25.15 9.51
C THR A 9 1.16 23.93 8.80
N THR A 10 2.16 23.29 9.39
CA THR A 10 2.42 21.87 9.16
C THR A 10 1.16 21.18 9.64
N ALA A 11 0.15 21.08 8.76
CA ALA A 11 -1.00 20.24 8.97
C ALA A 11 -0.41 18.86 9.28
N GLY A 12 -0.53 18.43 10.54
CA GLY A 12 0.04 17.17 10.99
C GLY A 12 -0.50 16.09 10.07
N VAL A 13 0.39 15.47 9.29
CA VAL A 13 0.03 14.37 8.40
C VAL A 13 -0.65 13.34 9.29
N SER A 14 -1.94 13.12 9.06
CA SER A 14 -2.69 12.19 9.88
C SER A 14 -2.09 10.79 9.73
N THR A 15 -2.25 9.94 10.75
CA THR A 15 -1.85 8.52 10.68
C THR A 15 -2.43 7.85 9.43
N ARG A 16 -3.64 8.26 9.02
CA ARG A 16 -4.30 7.81 7.79
C ARG A 16 -3.54 8.23 6.54
N GLU A 17 -3.11 9.48 6.42
CA GLU A 17 -2.36 9.94 5.24
C GLU A 17 -0.99 9.27 5.12
N THR A 18 -0.31 9.05 6.26
CA THR A 18 0.96 8.32 6.28
C THR A 18 0.77 6.88 5.81
N PHE A 19 -0.30 6.23 6.29
CA PHE A 19 -0.67 4.88 5.86
C PHE A 19 -0.97 4.83 4.36
N CYS A 20 -1.81 5.73 3.84
CA CYS A 20 -2.14 5.78 2.42
C CYS A 20 -0.88 5.89 1.55
N ARG A 21 0.04 6.79 1.90
CA ARG A 21 1.31 6.94 1.16
C ARG A 21 2.18 5.69 1.20
N GLN A 22 2.32 5.05 2.38
CA GLN A 22 3.09 3.81 2.50
C GLN A 22 2.46 2.68 1.70
N PHE A 23 1.13 2.61 1.65
CA PHE A 23 0.41 1.64 0.86
C PHE A 23 0.55 1.88 -0.65
N GLU A 24 0.49 3.14 -1.10
CA GLU A 24 0.73 3.52 -2.50
C GLU A 24 2.16 3.19 -2.95
N ASP A 25 3.15 3.45 -2.09
CA ASP A 25 4.55 3.10 -2.34
C ASP A 25 4.71 1.58 -2.47
N MET A 26 4.10 0.82 -1.56
CA MET A 26 4.10 -0.65 -1.59
C MET A 26 3.50 -1.21 -2.88
N ASN A 27 2.36 -0.66 -3.33
CA ASN A 27 1.74 -1.04 -4.61
C ASN A 27 2.62 -0.69 -5.81
N THR A 28 3.33 0.42 -5.75
CA THR A 28 4.28 0.82 -6.80
C THR A 28 5.42 -0.20 -6.87
N GLN A 29 5.97 -0.63 -5.73
CA GLN A 29 7.02 -1.65 -5.69
C GLN A 29 6.54 -3.01 -6.23
N ILE A 30 5.32 -3.43 -5.91
CA ILE A 30 4.73 -4.67 -6.44
C ILE A 30 4.63 -4.62 -7.97
N ARG A 31 4.19 -3.47 -8.52
CA ARG A 31 4.05 -3.27 -9.97
C ARG A 31 5.42 -3.20 -10.66
N ASP A 32 6.35 -2.43 -10.10
CA ASP A 32 7.70 -2.25 -10.66
C ASP A 32 8.45 -3.59 -10.75
N LYS A 33 8.31 -4.42 -9.72
CA LYS A 33 8.90 -5.77 -9.69
C LYS A 33 8.11 -6.81 -10.48
N GLY A 34 6.94 -6.48 -11.01
CA GLY A 34 6.06 -7.43 -11.70
C GLY A 34 5.59 -8.58 -10.81
N ALA A 35 5.46 -8.34 -9.51
CA ALA A 35 5.06 -9.34 -8.52
C ALA A 35 3.54 -9.54 -8.44
N LEU A 36 2.75 -8.74 -9.15
CA LEU A 36 1.30 -8.90 -9.17
C LEU A 36 0.89 -10.13 -9.99
N ARG A 37 0.15 -11.04 -9.37
CA ARG A 37 -0.47 -12.20 -10.00
C ARG A 37 -1.97 -12.04 -9.98
N ILE A 38 -2.62 -12.36 -11.08
CA ILE A 38 -4.07 -12.35 -11.25
C ILE A 38 -4.44 -13.70 -11.85
N ASP A 39 -5.45 -14.35 -11.29
CA ASP A 39 -5.98 -15.61 -11.79
C ASP A 39 -7.49 -15.64 -11.55
N VAL A 40 -8.16 -16.54 -12.25
CA VAL A 40 -9.62 -16.68 -12.22
C VAL A 40 -9.94 -18.05 -11.67
N ASP A 41 -10.76 -18.08 -10.63
CA ASP A 41 -11.13 -19.35 -10.02
C ASP A 41 -12.13 -20.13 -10.90
N SER A 42 -12.50 -21.32 -10.45
CA SER A 42 -13.45 -22.17 -11.20
C SER A 42 -14.88 -21.63 -11.22
N ALA A 43 -15.20 -20.65 -10.36
CA ALA A 43 -16.48 -19.95 -10.31
C ALA A 43 -16.49 -18.67 -11.16
N GLY A 44 -15.35 -18.30 -11.76
CA GLY A 44 -15.19 -17.08 -12.55
C GLY A 44 -14.84 -15.85 -11.71
N GLU A 45 -14.48 -16.01 -10.44
CA GLU A 45 -14.05 -14.92 -9.58
C GLU A 45 -12.56 -14.61 -9.83
N GLU A 46 -12.26 -13.36 -10.16
CA GLU A 46 -10.89 -12.86 -10.27
C GLU A 46 -10.30 -12.68 -8.88
N PHE A 47 -9.15 -13.30 -8.64
CA PHE A 47 -8.37 -13.10 -7.44
C PHE A 47 -6.95 -12.69 -7.82
N ALA A 48 -6.42 -11.74 -7.06
CA ALA A 48 -5.05 -11.31 -7.23
C ALA A 48 -4.26 -11.51 -5.93
N TRP A 49 -2.96 -11.74 -6.09
CA TRP A 49 -2.01 -11.94 -4.99
C TRP A 49 -0.64 -11.41 -5.38
N VAL A 50 0.22 -11.25 -4.37
CA VAL A 50 1.62 -10.84 -4.55
C VAL A 50 2.51 -12.07 -4.54
N ASP A 51 3.38 -12.17 -5.54
CA ASP A 51 4.37 -13.23 -5.68
C ASP A 51 5.47 -13.09 -4.62
N ALA A 52 5.49 -14.02 -3.67
CA ALA A 52 6.41 -14.04 -2.53
C ALA A 52 7.86 -14.29 -2.95
N ASP A 53 8.10 -15.05 -4.03
CA ASP A 53 9.44 -15.32 -4.54
C ASP A 53 10.06 -14.06 -5.16
N VAL A 54 9.23 -13.19 -5.76
CA VAL A 54 9.68 -11.92 -6.35
C VAL A 54 9.91 -10.84 -5.28
N MET A 55 9.03 -10.74 -4.28
CA MET A 55 9.10 -9.68 -3.27
C MET A 55 9.99 -10.04 -2.07
N GLY A 56 10.12 -11.31 -1.76
CA GLY A 56 10.86 -11.83 -0.62
C GLY A 56 10.04 -11.85 0.68
N PRO A 57 10.48 -12.65 1.67
CA PRO A 57 9.71 -12.96 2.88
C PRO A 57 9.54 -11.76 3.83
N GLU A 58 10.50 -10.83 3.86
CA GLU A 58 10.42 -9.64 4.71
C GLU A 58 9.29 -8.71 4.26
N PHE A 59 9.18 -8.48 2.95
CA PHE A 59 8.10 -7.71 2.35
C PHE A 59 6.75 -8.36 2.61
N MET A 60 6.65 -9.68 2.38
CA MET A 60 5.41 -10.43 2.59
C MET A 60 4.96 -10.38 4.05
N GLY A 61 5.88 -10.44 5.02
CA GLY A 61 5.54 -10.30 6.43
C GLY A 61 4.96 -8.93 6.82
N ILE A 62 5.35 -7.86 6.12
CA ILE A 62 4.77 -6.52 6.30
C ILE A 62 3.40 -6.45 5.61
N TYR A 63 3.33 -6.94 4.37
CA TYR A 63 2.11 -6.98 3.56
C TYR A 63 0.98 -7.74 4.26
N GLU A 64 1.25 -8.93 4.80
CA GLU A 64 0.29 -9.75 5.53
C GLU A 64 -0.25 -9.06 6.79
N ARG A 65 0.61 -8.38 7.57
CA ARG A 65 0.16 -7.62 8.75
C ARG A 65 -0.76 -6.46 8.36
N MET A 66 -0.48 -5.78 7.26
CA MET A 66 -1.34 -4.73 6.72
C MET A 66 -2.69 -5.30 6.22
N ALA A 67 -2.66 -6.46 5.56
CA ALA A 67 -3.86 -7.15 5.09
C ALA A 67 -4.74 -7.66 6.23
N GLN A 68 -4.16 -8.33 7.24
CA GLN A 68 -4.86 -8.88 8.40
C GLN A 68 -5.52 -7.82 9.28
N THR A 69 -4.96 -6.60 9.33
CA THR A 69 -5.58 -5.48 10.06
C THR A 69 -6.79 -4.90 9.31
N GLY A 70 -7.21 -5.51 8.19
CA GLY A 70 -8.40 -5.13 7.42
C GLY A 70 -8.17 -3.97 6.45
N TYR A 71 -6.93 -3.54 6.24
CA TYR A 71 -6.62 -2.43 5.34
C TYR A 71 -6.36 -2.86 3.88
N ALA A 72 -6.01 -4.12 3.62
CA ALA A 72 -5.84 -4.67 2.27
C ALA A 72 -6.92 -5.69 1.87
N HIS A 73 -7.97 -5.85 2.70
CA HIS A 73 -9.16 -6.63 2.35
C HIS A 73 -9.95 -5.89 1.25
N GLY A 74 -9.63 -6.14 -0.02
CA GLY A 74 -10.47 -5.74 -1.15
C GLY A 74 -9.78 -4.98 -2.28
N TRP A 75 -8.45 -4.85 -2.28
CA TRP A 75 -7.74 -4.24 -3.41
C TRP A 75 -6.51 -5.04 -3.77
N LEU A 76 -6.78 -6.19 -4.34
CA LEU A 76 -5.99 -6.83 -5.37
C LEU A 76 -6.94 -7.17 -6.51
#